data_AF-A0A7S6MBY8-F1
#
_entry.id   AF-A0A7S6MBY8-F1
#
_cell.length_a   1.000
_cell.length_b   1.000
_cell.length_c   1.000
_cell.angle_alpha   90.00
_cell.angle_beta   90.00
_cell.angle_gamma   90.00
#
_symmetry.space_group_name_H-M   'P 1'
#
loop_
_entity.id
_entity.type
_entity.pdbx_description
1 polymer ?
#
loop_
_entity_poly.entity_id
_entity_poly.type
_entity_poly.pdbx_seq_one_letter_code
_entity_poly.pdbx_strand_id
1 'polypeptide(L)'
;MNSTTKNALAITRLLGNRGCTVSSVTVHTPDGREWAIDIDSPMGFRLYEIDPDDRESAEEHHAIDDDTWTASDLIDYLKAVGEPRPNATNPPTPPTP
;
A
#
# COMPACT_ATOMS: atom_id res chain seq x y z
N MET A 1 10.16 10.21 2.62
CA MET A 1 9.88 9.69 1.27
C MET A 1 11.18 9.59 0.49
N ASN A 2 11.56 8.38 0.05
CA ASN A 2 12.81 8.15 -0.67
C ASN A 2 12.73 8.67 -2.13
N SER A 3 13.88 8.80 -2.80
CA SER A 3 13.98 9.34 -4.16
C SER A 3 13.22 8.52 -5.20
N THR A 4 13.13 7.21 -5.03
CA THR A 4 12.39 6.30 -5.93
C THR A 4 10.89 6.59 -5.90
N THR A 5 10.31 6.77 -4.70
CA THR A 5 8.89 7.14 -4.56
C THR A 5 8.58 8.48 -5.22
N LYS A 6 9.48 9.47 -5.10
CA LYS A 6 9.28 10.81 -5.70
C LYS A 6 9.29 10.76 -7.23
N ASN A 7 10.19 9.95 -7.79
CA ASN A 7 10.31 9.78 -9.24
C ASN A 7 9.10 9.06 -9.84
N ALA A 8 8.58 8.02 -9.18
CA ALA A 8 7.41 7.29 -9.64
C ALA A 8 6.16 8.19 -9.72
N LEU A 9 5.88 8.98 -8.67
CA LEU A 9 4.74 9.90 -8.66
C LEU A 9 4.87 10.99 -9.74
N ALA A 10 6.08 11.49 -9.98
CA ALA A 10 6.34 12.45 -11.04
C ALA A 10 6.03 11.87 -12.43
N ILE A 11 6.39 10.60 -12.68
CA ILE A 11 6.10 9.90 -13.95
C ILE A 11 4.59 9.72 -14.12
N THR A 12 3.87 9.25 -13.11
CA THR A 12 2.40 9.09 -13.14
C THR A 12 1.70 10.41 -13.51
N ARG A 13 2.13 11.52 -12.89
CA ARG A 13 1.58 12.86 -13.19
C ARG A 13 1.91 13.31 -14.61
N LEU A 14 3.12 13.05 -15.11
CA LEU A 14 3.53 13.39 -16.47
C LEU A 14 2.73 12.59 -17.52
N LEU A 15 2.44 11.31 -17.27
CA LEU A 15 1.61 10.47 -18.12
C LEU A 15 0.17 11.01 -18.18
N GLY A 16 -0.44 11.31 -17.03
CA GLY A 16 -1.76 11.93 -16.97
C GLY A 16 -1.84 13.25 -17.75
N ASN A 17 -0.84 14.13 -17.58
CA ASN A 17 -0.74 15.40 -18.32
C ASN A 17 -0.58 15.22 -19.84
N ARG A 18 -0.22 14.03 -20.32
CA ARG A 18 -0.11 13.69 -21.75
C ARG A 18 -1.34 12.94 -22.28
N GLY A 19 -2.38 12.81 -21.47
CA GLY A 19 -3.60 12.10 -21.85
C GLY A 19 -3.49 10.57 -21.74
N CYS A 20 -2.47 10.06 -21.05
CA CYS A 20 -2.36 8.64 -20.75
C CYS A 20 -3.11 8.34 -19.45
N THR A 21 -3.91 7.26 -19.46
CA THR A 21 -4.54 6.73 -18.25
C THR A 21 -3.54 5.83 -17.53
N VAL A 22 -3.38 6.04 -16.22
CA VAL A 22 -2.69 5.09 -15.35
C VAL A 22 -3.77 4.29 -14.65
N SER A 23 -3.72 2.96 -14.78
CA SER A 23 -4.73 2.06 -14.19
C SER A 23 -4.32 1.50 -12.84
N SER A 24 -3.01 1.32 -12.61
CA SER A 24 -2.48 0.73 -11.37
C SER A 24 -1.05 1.21 -11.09
N VAL A 25 -0.67 1.21 -9.81
CA VAL A 25 0.69 1.46 -9.33
C VAL A 25 1.07 0.44 -8.27
N THR A 26 2.22 -0.22 -8.44
CA THR A 26 2.81 -1.08 -7.41
C THR A 26 3.76 -0.27 -6.52
N VAL A 27 3.68 -0.47 -5.21
CA VAL A 27 4.53 0.17 -4.20
C VAL A 27 5.10 -0.86 -3.23
N HIS A 28 6.31 -0.60 -2.73
CA HIS A 28 6.93 -1.40 -1.68
C HIS A 28 7.00 -0.60 -0.39
N THR A 29 6.55 -1.18 0.71
CA THR A 29 6.68 -0.60 2.04
C THR A 29 8.04 -0.98 2.66
N PRO A 30 8.58 -0.18 3.60
CA PRO A 30 9.90 -0.42 4.19
C PRO A 30 10.05 -1.77 4.91
N ASP A 31 8.96 -2.37 5.36
CA ASP A 31 8.93 -3.69 5.97
C ASP A 31 9.02 -4.84 4.95
N GLY A 32 9.05 -4.53 3.66
CA GLY A 32 9.29 -5.49 2.56
C GLY A 32 8.03 -5.96 1.84
N ARG A 33 6.83 -5.56 2.28
CA ARG A 33 5.57 -5.89 1.60
C ARG A 33 5.40 -5.13 0.29
N GLU A 34 4.75 -5.78 -0.67
CA GLU A 34 4.39 -5.24 -1.98
C GLU A 34 2.88 -4.99 -2.01
N TRP A 35 2.48 -3.84 -2.57
CA TRP A 35 1.10 -3.41 -2.64
C TRP A 35 0.76 -2.92 -4.03
N ALA A 36 -0.40 -3.31 -4.57
CA ALA A 36 -0.96 -2.69 -5.78
C ALA A 36 -2.07 -1.71 -5.41
N ILE A 37 -2.02 -0.53 -6.04
CA ILE A 37 -3.01 0.53 -5.92
C ILE A 37 -3.70 0.66 -7.27
N ASP A 38 -4.93 0.20 -7.35
CA ASP A 38 -5.74 0.30 -8.56
C ASP A 38 -6.58 1.57 -8.53
N ILE A 39 -6.66 2.23 -9.69
CA ILE A 39 -7.38 3.50 -9.86
C ILE A 39 -8.77 3.17 -10.41
N ASP A 40 -9.74 3.07 -9.52
CA ASP A 40 -11.14 2.81 -9.85
C ASP A 40 -11.90 4.14 -9.95
N SER A 41 -11.57 4.92 -10.97
CA SER A 41 -12.18 6.23 -11.23
C SER A 41 -13.63 6.06 -11.71
N PRO A 42 -14.63 6.80 -11.16
CA PRO A 42 -14.51 8.00 -10.32
C PRO A 42 -14.56 7.76 -8.79
N MET A 43 -14.57 6.50 -8.34
CA MET A 43 -14.89 6.14 -6.96
C MET A 43 -13.71 6.28 -6.00
N GLY A 44 -12.47 6.05 -6.42
CA GLY A 44 -11.31 6.23 -5.55
C GLY A 44 -10.16 5.29 -5.89
N PHE A 45 -9.52 4.73 -4.87
CA PHE A 45 -8.47 3.73 -5.03
C PHE A 45 -8.86 2.41 -4.38
N ARG A 46 -8.44 1.30 -4.98
CA ARG A 46 -8.46 -0.03 -4.37
C ARG A 46 -7.04 -0.44 -4.02
N LEU A 47 -6.87 -1.12 -2.90
CA LEU A 47 -5.58 -1.51 -2.39
C LEU A 47 -5.52 -3.03 -2.27
N TYR A 48 -4.45 -3.62 -2.80
CA TYR A 48 -4.21 -5.05 -2.74
C TYR A 48 -2.84 -5.33 -2.12
N GLU A 49 -2.77 -6.19 -1.10
CA GLU A 49 -1.50 -6.74 -0.62
C GLU A 49 -1.09 -7.86 -1.59
N ILE A 50 0.10 -7.75 -2.18
CA ILE A 50 0.63 -8.77 -3.09
C ILE A 50 1.53 -9.70 -2.28
N ASP A 51 1.11 -10.96 -2.18
CA ASP A 51 1.99 -12.01 -1.67
C ASP A 51 3.11 -12.29 -2.71
N PRO A 52 4.39 -12.23 -2.32
CA PRO A 52 5.49 -12.43 -3.26
C PRO A 52 5.63 -13.90 -3.72
N ASP A 53 5.11 -14.86 -2.98
CA ASP A 53 5.09 -16.29 -3.31
C ASP A 53 3.86 -16.64 -4.17
N ASP A 54 2.72 -15.99 -3.91
CA ASP A 54 1.46 -16.21 -4.62
C ASP A 54 0.81 -14.90 -5.11
N ARG A 55 1.34 -14.37 -6.22
CA ARG A 55 0.87 -13.11 -6.81
C ARG A 55 -0.55 -13.15 -7.36
N GLU A 56 -1.11 -14.34 -7.61
CA GLU A 56 -2.49 -14.50 -8.07
C GLU A 56 -3.50 -14.40 -6.93
N SER A 57 -3.05 -14.57 -5.68
CA SER A 57 -3.86 -14.44 -4.46
C SER A 57 -3.72 -13.07 -3.80
N ALA A 58 -3.63 -12.00 -4.59
CA ALA A 58 -3.57 -10.65 -4.04
C ALA A 58 -4.82 -10.36 -3.18
N GLU A 59 -4.59 -9.97 -1.93
CA GLU A 59 -5.66 -9.77 -0.96
C GLU A 59 -6.15 -8.31 -1.02
N GLU A 60 -7.45 -8.09 -1.26
CA GLU A 60 -8.02 -6.74 -1.25
C GLU A 60 -8.17 -6.21 0.17
N HIS A 61 -7.69 -4.99 0.40
CA HIS A 61 -7.83 -4.26 1.65
C HIS A 61 -8.84 -3.13 1.46
N HIS A 62 -9.97 -3.22 2.14
CA HIS A 62 -11.02 -2.19 2.11
C HIS A 62 -10.70 -1.00 3.00
N ALA A 63 -11.18 0.18 2.62
CA ALA A 63 -11.14 1.35 3.48
C ALA A 63 -12.07 1.17 4.70
N ILE A 64 -11.78 1.88 5.79
CA ILE A 64 -12.51 1.72 7.06
C ILE A 64 -13.93 2.30 6.96
N ASP A 65 -14.07 3.44 6.30
CA ASP A 65 -15.30 4.24 6.28
C ASP A 65 -16.04 4.22 4.93
N ASP A 66 -15.45 3.65 3.88
CA ASP A 66 -15.97 3.68 2.52
C ASP A 66 -15.58 2.42 1.71
N ASP A 67 -16.26 2.20 0.58
CA ASP A 67 -15.96 1.07 -0.33
C ASP A 67 -14.60 1.26 -1.05
N THR A 68 -14.10 2.50 -1.10
CA THR A 68 -12.85 2.87 -1.78
C THR A 68 -12.01 3.80 -0.93
N TRP A 69 -10.69 3.78 -1.13
CA TRP A 69 -9.76 4.63 -0.40
C TRP A 69 -9.76 6.05 -0.98
N THR A 70 -9.72 7.06 -0.11
CA THR A 70 -9.27 8.39 -0.50
C THR A 70 -7.74 8.41 -0.63
N ALA A 71 -7.19 9.35 -1.40
CA ALA A 71 -5.74 9.48 -1.54
C ALA A 71 -5.03 9.71 -0.20
N SER A 72 -5.63 10.50 0.70
CA SER A 72 -5.03 10.83 1.99
C SER A 72 -5.02 9.61 2.91
N ASP A 73 -6.16 8.95 3.07
CA ASP A 73 -6.30 7.78 3.95
C ASP A 73 -5.41 6.62 3.48
N LEU A 74 -5.31 6.41 2.16
CA LEU A 74 -4.43 5.42 1.57
C LEU A 74 -2.96 5.67 1.94
N ILE A 75 -2.51 6.92 1.87
CA ILE A 75 -1.12 7.28 2.18
C ILE A 75 -0.84 7.11 3.67
N ASP A 76 -1.75 7.52 4.54
CA ASP A 76 -1.60 7.34 5.98
C ASP A 76 -1.62 5.86 6.37
N TYR A 77 -2.47 5.06 5.73
CA TYR A 77 -2.49 3.60 5.92
C TYR A 77 -1.18 2.94 5.47
N LEU A 78 -0.71 3.20 4.23
CA LEU A 78 0.54 2.65 3.71
C LEU A 78 1.75 3.02 4.57
N LYS A 79 1.73 4.23 5.15
CA LYS A 79 2.74 4.66 6.11
C LYS A 79 2.65 3.83 7.39
N ALA A 80 1.47 3.64 7.96
CA ALA A 80 1.26 2.88 9.20
C ALA A 80 1.63 1.39 9.05
N VAL A 81 1.23 0.73 7.95
CA VAL A 81 1.59 -0.68 7.72
C VAL A 81 3.07 -0.86 7.38
N GLY A 82 3.69 0.16 6.78
CA GLY A 82 5.11 0.14 6.46
C GLY A 82 6.03 0.42 7.65
N GLU A 83 5.50 0.78 8.82
CA GLU A 83 6.28 0.82 10.04
C GLU A 83 6.57 -0.62 10.49
N PRO A 84 7.82 -0.95 10.85
CA PRO A 84 8.15 -2.27 11.37
C PRO A 84 7.27 -2.54 12.60
N ARG A 85 6.50 -3.64 12.59
CA ARG A 85 5.75 -4.05 13.78
C ARG A 85 6.70 -4.07 14.97
N PRO A 86 6.34 -3.49 16.13
CA PRO A 86 7.13 -3.69 17.34
C PRO A 86 7.25 -5.20 17.57
N ASN A 87 8.49 -5.70 17.50
CA ASN A 87 8.89 -7.11 17.56
C ASN A 87 7.86 -8.05 18.20
N ALA A 88 7.28 -8.96 17.43
CA ALA A 88 6.69 -10.20 17.94
C ALA A 88 7.79 -11.19 18.38
N THR A 89 8.81 -10.71 19.11
CA THR A 89 9.93 -11.50 19.63
C THR A 89 10.08 -11.22 21.13
N ASN A 90 9.01 -11.46 21.87
CA ASN A 90 9.04 -12.09 23.19
C ASN A 90 7.60 -12.33 23.65
N PRO A 91 7.09 -13.57 23.66
CA PRO A 91 5.96 -13.87 24.53
C PRO A 91 6.38 -13.57 25.98
N PRO A 92 5.49 -13.01 26.83
CA PRO A 92 5.80 -12.83 28.24
C PRO A 92 6.12 -14.21 28.83
N THR A 93 7.33 -14.37 29.38
CA THR A 93 7.70 -15.56 30.15
C THR A 93 6.63 -15.77 31.22
N PRO A 94 5.97 -16.94 31.31
CA PRO A 94 5.03 -17.19 32.39
C PRO A 94 5.78 -17.10 33.74
N PRO A 95 5.17 -16.53 34.78
CA PRO A 95 5.79 -16.52 36.10
C PRO A 95 5.99 -17.97 36.55
N THR A 96 7.23 -18.30 36.91
CA THR A 96 7.57 -19.61 37.47
C THR A 96 6.95 -19.72 38.88
N PRO A 97 6.24 -20.82 39.20
CA PRO A 97 5.72 -21.07 40.55
C PRO A 97 6.83 -21.38 41.56
#